data_AF-A0A1E3VXM2-F1
#
_entry.id   AF-A0A1E3VXM2-F1
#
_cell.length_a   1.000
_cell.length_b   1.000
_cell.length_c   1.000
_cell.angle_alpha   90.00
_cell.angle_beta   90.00
_cell.angle_gamma   90.00
#
_symmetry.space_group_name_H-M   'P 1'
#
loop_
_entity.id
_entity.type
_entity.pdbx_description
1 polymer ?
#
loop_
_entity_poly.entity_id
_entity_poly.type
_entity_poly.pdbx_seq_one_letter_code
_entity_poly.pdbx_strand_id
1 'polypeptide(L)'
;MIKSIMTSLPAEADGSSQAPGGDPDAVAAPLARLKQLLETDDGEAADFMIEVKPQLAGVLTPAEVKALTDQVGNFEFEAALKCLSGIASRLSLDIGGQ
;
A
#
# COMPACT_ATOMS: atom_id res chain seq x y z
N MET A 1 40.35 26.82 20.27
CA MET A 1 39.05 26.71 19.56
C MET A 1 38.44 25.35 19.84
N ILE A 2 37.40 25.27 20.65
CA ILE A 2 36.52 24.09 20.71
C ILE A 2 35.11 24.61 20.92
N LYS A 3 34.29 24.47 19.86
CA LYS A 3 32.96 25.04 19.74
C LYS A 3 31.96 23.99 20.21
N SER A 4 31.38 24.24 21.37
CA SER A 4 30.42 23.37 22.05
C SER A 4 29.15 23.20 21.21
N ILE A 5 28.89 21.95 20.84
CA ILE A 5 27.59 21.31 20.56
C ILE A 5 26.36 22.16 20.89
N MET A 6 25.89 22.88 19.87
CA MET A 6 24.52 23.37 19.82
C MET A 6 23.65 22.26 19.24
N THR A 7 22.61 21.90 20.00
CA THR A 7 21.26 21.58 19.54
C THR A 7 21.07 20.41 18.56
N SER A 8 20.34 19.39 18.99
CA SER A 8 19.14 18.90 18.29
C SER A 8 18.44 17.83 19.13
N LEU A 9 17.41 18.24 19.87
CA LEU A 9 16.21 17.42 19.98
C LEU A 9 15.35 17.73 18.76
N PRO A 10 14.61 16.74 18.25
CA PRO A 10 13.20 16.96 18.05
C PRO A 10 12.40 16.00 18.92
N ALA A 11 11.47 16.61 19.65
CA ALA A 11 10.32 15.94 20.20
C ALA A 11 9.41 15.56 19.03
N GLU A 12 9.04 14.28 18.94
CA GLU A 12 7.90 13.86 18.13
C GLU A 12 6.82 13.35 19.07
N ALA A 13 5.96 14.28 19.48
CA ALA A 13 4.59 13.98 19.83
C ALA A 13 3.83 13.84 18.51
N ASP A 14 3.36 12.64 18.20
CA ASP A 14 2.41 12.42 17.10
C ASP A 14 1.40 11.37 17.62
N GLY A 15 0.22 11.73 18.12
CA GLY A 15 -0.69 12.65 17.48
C GLY A 15 -1.30 12.03 16.23
N SER A 16 -1.59 10.71 16.25
CA SER A 16 -2.06 9.86 15.13
C SER A 16 -3.26 10.41 14.35
N SER A 17 -3.03 11.49 13.62
CA SER A 17 -3.70 11.87 12.40
C SER A 17 -2.69 11.55 11.30
N GLN A 18 -2.39 10.26 11.15
CA GLN A 18 -1.38 9.77 10.23
C GLN A 18 -1.84 10.13 8.82
N ALA A 19 -1.28 11.21 8.28
CA ALA A 19 -1.21 11.41 6.85
C ALA A 19 -0.62 10.12 6.25
N PRO A 20 -1.08 9.65 5.07
CA PRO A 20 -0.51 8.48 4.42
C PRO A 20 0.97 8.75 4.13
N GLY A 21 1.81 8.31 5.06
CA GLY A 21 3.26 8.45 5.08
C GLY A 21 3.93 7.10 5.27
N GLY A 22 3.20 6.00 5.04
CA GLY A 22 3.81 4.68 4.91
C GLY A 22 4.69 4.64 3.67
N ASP A 23 5.78 3.87 3.76
CA ASP A 23 6.71 3.69 2.65
C ASP A 23 6.00 3.03 1.46
N PRO A 24 5.95 3.67 0.28
CA PRO A 24 5.33 3.07 -0.90
C PRO A 24 6.06 1.79 -1.32
N ASP A 25 7.37 1.68 -1.03
CA ASP A 25 8.16 0.48 -1.26
C ASP A 25 7.73 -0.70 -0.37
N ALA A 26 7.31 -0.42 0.88
CA ALA A 26 6.83 -1.45 1.78
C ALA A 26 5.53 -2.10 1.28
N VAL A 27 4.70 -1.38 0.52
CA VAL A 27 3.49 -1.94 -0.11
C VAL A 27 3.74 -2.51 -1.52
N ALA A 28 4.94 -2.38 -2.09
CA ALA A 28 5.27 -2.92 -3.41
C ALA A 28 5.17 -4.45 -3.44
N ALA A 29 5.82 -5.11 -2.48
CA ALA A 29 5.82 -6.57 -2.36
C ALA A 29 4.40 -7.16 -2.19
N PRO A 30 3.55 -6.69 -1.25
CA PRO A 30 2.18 -7.20 -1.17
C PRO A 30 1.32 -6.81 -2.36
N LEU A 31 1.50 -5.63 -2.96
CA LEU A 31 0.75 -5.29 -4.19
C LEU A 31 1.14 -6.22 -5.36
N ALA A 32 2.41 -6.59 -5.49
CA ALA A 32 2.87 -7.53 -6.51
C ALA A 32 2.34 -8.95 -6.27
N ARG A 33 2.33 -9.40 -5.01
CA ARG A 33 1.74 -10.71 -4.68
C ARG A 33 0.22 -10.71 -4.90
N LEU A 34 -0.48 -9.64 -4.53
CA LEU A 34 -1.91 -9.49 -4.77
C LEU A 34 -2.19 -9.50 -6.27
N LYS A 35 -1.42 -8.76 -7.08
CA LYS A 35 -1.51 -8.77 -8.55
C LYS A 35 -1.40 -10.19 -9.10
N GLN A 36 -0.42 -10.97 -8.66
CA GLN A 36 -0.24 -12.34 -9.12
C GLN A 36 -1.43 -13.25 -8.78
N LEU A 37 -1.97 -13.14 -7.57
CA LEU A 37 -3.17 -13.89 -7.16
C LEU A 37 -4.39 -13.51 -8.01
N LEU A 38 -4.55 -12.22 -8.33
CA LEU A 38 -5.60 -11.73 -9.22
C LEU A 38 -5.40 -12.22 -10.66
N GLU A 39 -4.16 -12.28 -11.16
CA GLU A 39 -3.83 -12.78 -12.50
C GLU A 39 -4.08 -14.28 -12.67
N THR A 40 -4.01 -15.05 -11.59
CA THR A 40 -4.30 -16.49 -11.58
C THR A 40 -5.76 -16.80 -11.20
N ASP A 41 -6.62 -15.79 -11.11
CA ASP A 41 -8.01 -15.89 -10.65
C ASP A 41 -8.13 -16.64 -9.30
N ASP A 42 -7.14 -16.44 -8.43
CA ASP A 42 -6.98 -17.22 -7.22
C ASP A 42 -7.86 -16.66 -6.11
N GLY A 43 -8.72 -17.51 -5.54
CA GLY A 43 -9.61 -17.15 -4.44
C GLY A 43 -8.88 -16.73 -3.17
N GLU A 44 -7.59 -17.08 -3.02
CA GLU A 44 -6.74 -16.60 -1.94
C GLU A 44 -6.50 -15.09 -2.00
N ALA A 45 -6.75 -14.44 -3.14
CA ALA A 45 -6.67 -12.99 -3.27
C ALA A 45 -7.53 -12.25 -2.23
N ALA A 46 -8.73 -12.76 -1.95
CA ALA A 46 -9.66 -12.12 -1.01
C ALA A 46 -9.14 -12.17 0.42
N ASP A 47 -8.63 -13.33 0.83
CA ASP A 47 -8.02 -13.52 2.15
C ASP A 47 -6.77 -12.65 2.28
N PHE A 48 -5.90 -12.71 1.27
CA PHE A 48 -4.68 -11.91 1.23
C PHE A 48 -4.95 -10.41 1.26
N MET A 49 -6.00 -9.94 0.56
CA MET A 49 -6.40 -8.53 0.58
C MET A 49 -6.79 -8.07 1.98
N ILE A 50 -7.44 -8.91 2.79
CA ILE A 50 -7.77 -8.57 4.18
C ILE A 50 -6.51 -8.50 5.05
N GLU A 51 -5.57 -9.42 4.86
CA GLU A 51 -4.28 -9.43 5.56
C GLU A 51 -3.44 -8.17 5.27
N VAL A 52 -3.34 -7.78 4.00
CA VAL A 52 -2.51 -6.62 3.59
C VAL A 52 -3.24 -5.29 3.64
N LYS A 53 -4.57 -5.28 3.85
CA LYS A 53 -5.40 -4.09 4.01
C LYS A 53 -4.84 -3.03 4.97
N PRO A 54 -4.44 -3.36 6.21
CA PRO A 54 -3.90 -2.35 7.14
C PRO A 54 -2.60 -1.72 6.61
N GLN A 55 -1.76 -2.52 5.93
CA GLN A 55 -0.51 -2.04 5.33
C GLN A 55 -0.79 -1.13 4.13
N LEU A 56 -1.73 -1.53 3.27
CA LEU A 56 -2.20 -0.75 2.14
C LEU A 56 -2.84 0.56 2.59
N ALA A 57 -3.68 0.54 3.62
CA ALA A 57 -4.34 1.73 4.14
C ALA A 57 -3.38 2.79 4.71
N GLY A 58 -2.13 2.42 5.01
CA GLY A 58 -1.08 3.36 5.41
C GLY A 58 -0.48 4.17 4.25
N VAL A 59 -0.67 3.73 3.00
CA VAL A 59 -0.07 4.32 1.78
C VAL A 59 -1.14 4.73 0.76
N LEU A 60 -2.13 3.86 0.54
CA LEU A 60 -3.26 4.07 -0.35
C LEU A 60 -4.34 4.89 0.34
N THR A 61 -5.16 5.56 -0.46
CA THR A 61 -6.35 6.22 0.04
C THR A 61 -7.41 5.21 0.48
N PRO A 62 -8.27 5.55 1.44
CA PRO A 62 -9.36 4.67 1.88
C PRO A 62 -10.32 4.28 0.73
N ALA A 63 -10.45 5.13 -0.29
CA ALA A 63 -11.24 4.84 -1.48
C ALA A 63 -10.63 3.72 -2.33
N GLU A 64 -9.31 3.77 -2.57
CA GLU A 64 -8.55 2.74 -3.30
C GLU A 64 -8.60 1.39 -2.59
N VAL A 65 -8.36 1.37 -1.26
CA VAL A 65 -8.42 0.13 -0.46
C VAL A 65 -9.81 -0.47 -0.44
N LYS A 66 -10.85 0.36 -0.31
CA LYS A 66 -12.25 -0.10 -0.35
C LYS A 66 -12.59 -0.67 -1.72
N ALA A 67 -12.18 0.00 -2.81
CA ALA A 67 -12.42 -0.47 -4.17
C ALA A 67 -11.75 -1.83 -4.41
N LEU A 68 -10.48 -1.98 -4.05
CA LEU A 68 -9.77 -3.26 -4.15
C LEU A 68 -10.43 -4.36 -3.32
N THR A 69 -10.80 -4.07 -2.06
CA THR A 69 -11.46 -5.07 -1.20
C THR A 69 -12.80 -5.52 -1.79
N ASP A 70 -13.58 -4.58 -2.30
CA ASP A 70 -14.88 -4.86 -2.92
C ASP A 70 -14.72 -5.65 -4.22
N GLN A 71 -13.82 -5.23 -5.11
CA GLN A 71 -13.57 -5.91 -6.37
C GLN A 71 -13.07 -7.34 -6.14
N VAL A 72 -12.08 -7.55 -5.27
CA VAL A 72 -11.58 -8.88 -4.95
C VAL A 72 -12.64 -9.73 -4.24
N GLY A 73 -13.45 -9.15 -3.35
CA GLY A 73 -14.56 -9.85 -2.71
C GLY A 73 -15.70 -10.24 -3.66
N ASN A 74 -15.88 -9.50 -4.75
CA ASN A 74 -16.82 -9.82 -5.82
C ASN A 74 -16.20 -10.70 -6.93
N PHE A 75 -14.95 -11.17 -6.76
CA PHE A 75 -14.21 -11.91 -7.80
C PHE A 75 -13.97 -11.10 -9.09
N GLU A 76 -14.05 -9.78 -9.01
CA GLU A 76 -13.79 -8.84 -10.10
C GLU A 76 -12.27 -8.60 -10.23
N PHE A 77 -11.53 -9.66 -10.54
CA PHE A 77 -10.05 -9.63 -10.58
C PHE A 77 -9.52 -8.65 -11.64
N GLU A 78 -10.14 -8.58 -12.82
CA GLU A 78 -9.78 -7.59 -13.85
C GLU A 78 -9.93 -6.14 -13.36
N ALA A 79 -11.02 -5.83 -12.66
CA ALA A 79 -11.27 -4.50 -12.13
C ALA A 79 -10.26 -4.15 -11.02
N ALA A 80 -9.94 -5.13 -10.18
CA ALA A 80 -8.93 -5.00 -9.14
C ALA A 80 -7.52 -4.80 -9.71
N LEU A 81 -7.13 -5.52 -10.77
CA LEU A 81 -5.86 -5.32 -11.48
C LEU A 81 -5.76 -3.91 -12.08
N LYS A 82 -6.84 -3.42 -12.68
CA LYS A 82 -6.90 -2.05 -13.22
C LYS A 82 -6.76 -1.00 -12.12
N CYS A 83 -7.40 -1.22 -10.96
CA CYS A 83 -7.26 -0.36 -9.80
C CYS A 83 -5.80 -0.36 -9.30
N LEU A 84 -5.22 -1.55 -9.16
CA LEU A 84 -3.86 -1.77 -8.68
C LEU A 84 -2.80 -1.13 -9.60
N SER A 85 -2.97 -1.21 -10.92
CA SER A 85 -2.12 -0.53 -11.91
C SER A 85 -2.21 1.00 -11.83
N GLY A 86 -3.41 1.53 -11.56
CA GLY A 86 -3.59 2.98 -11.33
C GLY A 86 -2.87 3.46 -10.07
N ILE A 87 -2.97 2.69 -8.99
CA ILE A 87 -2.28 2.95 -7.72
C ILE A 87 -0.76 2.87 -7.91
N ALA A 88 -0.26 1.83 -8.58
CA ALA A 88 1.14 1.66 -8.95
C ALA A 88 1.68 2.88 -9.69
N SER A 89 0.98 3.30 -10.73
CA SER A 89 1.36 4.44 -11.56
C SER A 89 1.38 5.74 -10.77
N ARG A 90 0.41 5.93 -9.87
CA ARG A 90 0.32 7.10 -8.99
C ARG A 90 1.46 7.14 -7.96
N LEU A 91 1.83 6.00 -7.41
CA LEU A 91 2.93 5.85 -6.46
C LEU A 91 4.30 5.74 -7.16
N SER A 92 4.33 5.73 -8.50
CA SER A 92 5.53 5.45 -9.30
C SER A 92 6.23 4.16 -8.89
N LEU A 93 5.44 3.14 -8.54
CA LEU A 93 5.89 1.85 -8.03
C LEU A 93 5.92 0.84 -9.17
N ASP A 94 7.04 0.15 -9.32
CA ASP A 94 7.15 -0.96 -10.28
C ASP A 94 6.58 -2.21 -9.64
N ILE A 95 5.31 -2.48 -9.92
CA ILE A 95 4.58 -3.69 -9.49
C ILE A 95 4.53 -4.71 -10.66
N GLY A 96 5.39 -4.49 -11.66
CA GLY A 96 5.58 -5.35 -12.83
C GLY A 96 6.45 -6.53 -12.44
N GLY A 97 5.86 -7.73 -12.51
CA GLY A 97 6.59 -8.98 -12.28
C GLY A 97 7.77 -9.12 -13.24
N GLN A 98 8.92 -9.54 -12.69
CA GLN A 98 9.96 -10.20 -13.47
C GLN A 98 9.60 -11.66 -13.70
#